data_AF-A0A0Q5ARY3-F1
#
_entry.id   AF-A0A0Q5ARY3-F1
#
_cell.length_a   1.000
_cell.length_b   1.000
_cell.length_c   1.000
_cell.angle_alpha   90.00
_cell.angle_beta   90.00
_cell.angle_gamma   90.00
#
_symmetry.space_group_name_H-M   'P 1'
#
loop_
_entity.id
_entity.type
_entity.pdbx_description
1 polymer ?
#
loop_
_entity_poly.entity_id
_entity_poly.type
_entity_poly.pdbx_seq_one_letter_code
_entity_poly.pdbx_strand_id
1 'polypeptide(L)'
;MPPRTRLQTTVDTACERGAMCVHDRAGHGLGALQLRLARATPQGRVDAIVASVDEEGWIELVLWESGATERVWHHAPTALAAGAPVSFHTRYGVLTAGAQQLSVARG
;
A
#
# COMPACT_ATOMS: atom_id res chain seq x y z
N MET A 1 31.30 -19.83 10.30
CA MET A 1 30.43 -19.78 9.11
C MET A 1 28.99 -19.91 9.60
N PRO A 2 28.22 -18.82 9.73
CA PRO A 2 26.88 -18.93 10.30
C PRO A 2 25.91 -19.53 9.25
N PRO A 3 24.90 -20.29 9.68
CA PRO A 3 23.94 -20.92 8.77
C PRO A 3 23.08 -19.85 8.10
N ARG A 4 22.91 -19.96 6.78
CA ARG A 4 22.01 -19.11 5.99
C ARG A 4 20.58 -19.41 6.40
N THR A 5 19.98 -18.54 7.20
CA THR A 5 18.57 -18.61 7.58
C THR A 5 17.72 -18.64 6.31
N ARG A 6 17.07 -19.79 6.08
CA ARG A 6 16.11 -20.02 5.01
C ARG A 6 14.92 -19.09 5.24
N LEU A 7 14.81 -18.04 4.42
CA LEU A 7 13.62 -17.19 4.36
C LEU A 7 12.46 -18.03 3.81
N GLN A 8 11.72 -18.70 4.68
CA GLN A 8 10.37 -19.17 4.39
C GLN A 8 9.44 -17.97 4.46
N THR A 9 9.43 -17.18 3.38
CA THR A 9 8.35 -16.22 3.14
C THR A 9 7.33 -16.95 2.28
N THR A 10 6.29 -17.50 2.92
CA THR A 10 5.14 -18.05 2.22
C THR A 10 4.56 -16.94 1.36
N VAL A 11 4.65 -17.13 0.04
CA VAL A 11 4.21 -16.17 -0.97
C VAL A 11 2.70 -16.34 -1.17
N ASP A 12 1.90 -16.26 -0.10
CA ASP A 12 0.44 -16.45 -0.20
C ASP A 12 -0.33 -15.14 -0.46
N THR A 13 0.37 -14.08 -0.86
CA THR A 13 -0.26 -12.85 -1.40
C THR A 13 0.52 -12.30 -2.59
N ALA A 14 1.12 -13.17 -3.42
CA ALA A 14 1.35 -12.84 -4.83
C ALA A 14 0.16 -13.40 -5.60
N CYS A 15 -0.72 -12.52 -6.05
CA CYS A 15 -1.94 -12.82 -6.79
C CYS A 15 -1.73 -13.91 -7.85
N GLU A 16 -2.31 -15.10 -7.67
CA GLU A 16 -2.28 -16.21 -8.64
C GLU A 16 -3.08 -15.93 -9.94
N ARG A 17 -3.52 -14.69 -10.16
CA ARG A 17 -4.17 -14.25 -11.41
C ARG A 17 -3.21 -13.49 -12.31
N GLY A 18 -2.10 -14.15 -12.66
CA GLY A 18 -1.04 -13.65 -13.54
C GLY A 18 -1.42 -13.51 -15.02
N ALA A 19 -2.63 -13.07 -15.38
CA ALA A 19 -2.98 -12.87 -16.80
C ALA A 19 -3.97 -11.75 -17.14
N MET A 20 -4.63 -11.07 -16.18
CA MET A 20 -5.67 -10.09 -16.55
C MET A 20 -5.67 -8.84 -15.65
N CYS A 21 -4.56 -8.11 -15.60
CA CYS A 21 -4.51 -6.71 -15.20
C CYS A 21 -3.43 -6.03 -16.07
N VAL A 22 -3.81 -5.55 -17.25
CA VAL A 22 -2.89 -5.01 -18.28
C VAL A 22 -2.38 -3.60 -17.92
N HIS A 23 -2.59 -3.13 -16.69
CA HIS A 23 -2.16 -1.81 -16.26
C HIS A 23 -1.44 -1.91 -14.92
N ASP A 24 -0.11 -1.99 -14.98
CA ASP A 24 0.81 -1.80 -13.85
C ASP A 24 0.90 -0.32 -13.40
N ARG A 25 -0.15 0.47 -13.62
CA ARG A 25 -0.20 1.86 -13.18
C ARG A 25 -0.45 1.88 -11.67
N ALA A 26 0.05 2.93 -11.01
CA ALA A 26 -0.19 3.13 -9.58
C ALA A 26 -1.70 2.98 -9.28
N GLY A 27 -2.05 2.29 -8.19
CA GLY A 27 -3.45 1.98 -7.83
C GLY A 27 -3.94 0.57 -8.19
N HIS A 28 -3.24 -0.17 -9.07
CA HIS A 28 -3.58 -1.54 -9.47
C HIS A 28 -2.90 -2.62 -8.60
N GLY A 29 -2.60 -3.81 -9.14
CA GLY A 29 -1.94 -4.88 -8.38
C GLY A 29 -0.60 -4.41 -7.78
N LEU A 30 -0.33 -4.81 -6.53
CA LEU A 30 0.93 -4.50 -5.85
C LEU A 30 2.05 -5.40 -6.40
N GLY A 31 3.00 -4.80 -7.12
CA GLY A 31 4.14 -5.54 -7.67
C GLY A 31 5.10 -6.02 -6.58
N ALA A 32 5.65 -7.23 -6.72
CA ALA A 32 6.60 -7.78 -5.74
C ALA A 32 7.85 -6.89 -5.56
N LEU A 33 8.33 -6.26 -6.64
CA LEU A 33 9.46 -5.33 -6.58
C LEU A 33 9.07 -4.01 -5.90
N GLN A 34 7.89 -3.46 -6.22
CA GLN A 34 7.35 -2.25 -5.58
C GLN A 34 7.27 -2.43 -4.07
N LEU A 35 6.73 -3.56 -3.61
CA LEU A 35 6.64 -3.88 -2.19
C LEU A 35 8.02 -4.03 -1.54
N ARG A 36 8.95 -4.73 -2.19
CA ARG A 36 10.33 -4.87 -1.67
C ARG A 36 11.01 -3.52 -1.51
N LEU A 37 10.89 -2.63 -2.49
CA LEU A 37 11.44 -1.27 -2.43
C LEU A 37 10.82 -0.44 -1.30
N ALA A 38 9.50 -0.50 -1.14
CA ALA A 38 8.78 0.21 -0.08
C ALA A 38 9.10 -0.30 1.33
N ARG A 39 9.51 -1.57 1.48
CA ARG A 39 9.97 -2.15 2.75
C ARG A 39 11.45 -1.86 3.02
N ALA A 40 12.28 -1.86 1.98
CA ALA A 40 13.71 -1.64 2.10
C ALA A 40 14.09 -0.15 2.26
N THR A 41 13.16 0.76 1.95
CA THR A 41 13.37 2.21 2.01
C THR A 41 12.49 2.84 3.08
N PRO A 42 13.03 3.15 4.28
CA PRO A 42 12.24 3.82 5.32
C PRO A 42 11.88 5.27 4.94
N GLN A 43 12.73 5.91 4.14
CA GLN A 43 12.52 7.29 3.69
C GLN A 43 11.31 7.40 2.76
N GLY A 44 10.42 8.35 3.05
CA GLY A 44 9.20 8.60 2.29
C GLY A 44 7.97 7.85 2.82
N ARG A 45 8.12 7.10 3.91
CA ARG A 45 6.99 6.60 4.69
C ARG A 45 6.49 7.70 5.62
N VAL A 46 5.20 7.95 5.58
CA VAL A 46 4.48 8.88 6.45
C VAL A 46 3.32 8.15 7.09
N ASP A 47 3.02 8.47 8.35
CA ASP A 47 1.86 7.92 9.03
C ASP A 47 0.65 8.84 8.81
N ALA A 48 -0.53 8.25 8.70
CA ALA A 48 -1.76 8.95 8.41
C ALA A 48 -2.97 8.25 9.02
N ILE A 49 -4.09 8.96 9.10
CA ILE A 49 -5.40 8.42 9.45
C ILE A 49 -6.30 8.49 8.23
N VAL A 50 -7.06 7.43 7.96
CA VAL A 50 -8.09 7.44 6.91
C VAL A 50 -9.21 8.41 7.33
N ALA A 51 -9.47 9.44 6.53
CA ALA A 51 -10.58 10.36 6.73
C ALA A 51 -11.87 9.84 6.10
N SER A 52 -11.77 9.32 4.87
CA SER A 52 -12.91 8.80 4.11
C SER A 52 -12.45 7.76 3.10
N VAL A 53 -13.39 6.90 2.68
CA VAL A 53 -13.25 5.98 1.55
C VAL A 53 -14.53 6.11 0.73
N ASP A 54 -14.41 6.38 -0.58
CA ASP A 54 -15.57 6.45 -1.48
C ASP A 54 -15.80 5.14 -2.24
N GLU A 55 -16.97 5.04 -2.91
CA GLU A 55 -17.37 3.85 -3.67
C GLU A 55 -16.50 3.64 -4.92
N GLU A 56 -15.83 4.70 -5.39
CA GLU A 56 -14.91 4.68 -6.53
C GLU A 56 -13.49 4.23 -6.15
N GLY A 57 -13.20 4.00 -4.86
CA GLY A 57 -11.93 3.50 -4.35
C GLY A 57 -10.90 4.58 -4.01
N TRP A 58 -11.31 5.85 -3.96
CA TRP A 58 -10.50 6.90 -3.36
C TRP A 58 -10.51 6.82 -1.85
N ILE A 59 -9.36 7.12 -1.27
CA ILE A 59 -9.09 7.12 0.15
C ILE A 59 -8.48 8.48 0.46
N GLU A 60 -9.15 9.23 1.32
CA GLU A 60 -8.58 10.46 1.87
C GLU A 60 -7.80 10.13 3.13
N LEU A 61 -6.57 10.64 3.21
CA LEU A 61 -5.65 10.45 4.31
C LEU A 61 -5.36 11.79 4.95
N VAL A 62 -5.40 11.86 6.27
CA VAL A 62 -4.88 13.00 7.03
C VAL A 62 -3.53 12.61 7.59
N LEU A 63 -2.48 13.26 7.08
CA LEU A 63 -1.10 13.00 7.50
C LEU A 63 -0.91 13.36 8.96
N TRP A 64 -0.33 12.46 9.75
CA TRP A 64 -0.21 12.60 11.19
C TRP A 64 0.66 13.80 11.60
N GLU A 65 1.79 14.00 10.91
CA GLU A 65 2.78 15.01 11.27
C GLU A 65 2.35 16.43 10.86
N SER A 66 1.74 16.58 9.68
CA SER A 66 1.40 17.89 9.11
C SER A 66 -0.08 18.25 9.21
N GLY A 67 -0.96 17.29 9.48
CA GLY A 67 -2.41 17.45 9.35
C GLY A 67 -2.89 17.67 7.92
N ALA A 68 -2.00 17.56 6.92
CA ALA A 68 -2.37 17.77 5.52
C ALA A 68 -3.22 16.61 5.00
N THR A 69 -4.17 16.91 4.12
CA THR A 69 -4.96 15.89 3.44
C THR A 69 -4.25 15.43 2.17
N GLU A 70 -4.16 14.11 1.99
CA GLU A 70 -3.65 13.47 0.80
C GLU A 70 -4.71 12.50 0.25
N ARG A 71 -4.98 12.59 -1.05
CA ARG A 71 -5.97 11.74 -1.71
C ARG A 71 -5.27 10.67 -2.54
N VAL A 72 -5.58 9.41 -2.25
CA VAL A 72 -5.02 8.26 -2.96
C VAL A 72 -6.11 7.35 -3.50
N TRP A 73 -5.83 6.59 -4.55
CA TRP A 73 -6.80 5.71 -5.21
C TRP A 73 -6.34 4.26 -5.22
N HIS A 74 -7.27 3.34 -4.94
CA HIS A 74 -7.07 1.90 -5.07
C HIS A 74 -8.18 1.29 -5.92
N HIS A 75 -7.81 0.45 -6.91
CA HIS A 75 -8.76 -0.10 -7.88
C HIS A 75 -9.78 -1.11 -7.35
N ALA A 76 -9.54 -1.69 -6.17
CA ALA A 76 -10.36 -2.77 -5.62
C ALA A 76 -11.00 -2.35 -4.29
N PRO A 77 -12.10 -3.00 -3.87
CA PRO A 77 -12.67 -2.77 -2.56
C PRO A 77 -11.64 -2.97 -1.45
N THR A 78 -11.64 -2.07 -0.47
CA THR A 78 -10.78 -2.12 0.70
C THR A 78 -11.60 -2.25 1.98
N ALA A 79 -11.04 -2.92 2.99
CA ALA A 79 -11.65 -3.00 4.32
C ALA A 79 -11.30 -1.78 5.20
N LEU A 80 -10.62 -0.78 4.63
CA LEU A 80 -10.31 0.47 5.31
C LEU A 80 -11.58 1.23 5.66
N ALA A 81 -11.61 1.75 6.87
CA ALA A 81 -12.69 2.60 7.37
C ALA A 81 -12.09 3.93 7.87
N ALA A 82 -12.93 4.96 7.91
CA ALA A 82 -12.55 6.22 8.54
C ALA A 82 -12.07 6.00 9.98
N GLY A 83 -11.01 6.71 10.37
CA GLY A 83 -10.32 6.56 11.64
C GLY A 83 -9.24 5.45 11.67
N ALA A 84 -9.13 4.62 10.63
CA ALA A 84 -8.10 3.58 10.59
C ALA A 84 -6.69 4.19 10.49
N PRO A 85 -5.74 3.78 11.35
CA PRO A 85 -4.36 4.20 11.24
C PRO A 85 -3.68 3.45 10.09
N VAL A 86 -2.94 4.19 9.27
CA VAL A 86 -2.25 3.66 8.09
C VAL A 86 -0.87 4.26 7.95
N SER A 87 0.01 3.54 7.26
CA SER A 87 1.34 4.01 6.89
C SER A 87 1.42 4.08 5.38
N PHE A 88 1.70 5.26 4.83
CA PHE A 88 1.73 5.53 3.40
C PHE A 88 3.16 5.76 2.92
N HIS A 89 3.60 5.03 1.91
CA HIS A 89 4.88 5.27 1.25
C HIS A 89 4.68 6.15 0.01
N THR A 90 4.92 7.44 0.17
CA THR A 90 4.70 8.49 -0.85
C THR A 90 5.41 8.23 -2.18
N ARG A 91 6.67 7.75 -2.12
CA ARG A 91 7.48 7.47 -3.33
C ARG A 91 7.01 6.25 -4.14
N TYR A 92 6.57 5.19 -3.46
CA TYR A 92 6.26 3.91 -4.09
C TYR A 92 4.76 3.62 -4.14
N GLY A 93 3.91 4.52 -3.65
CA GLY A 93 2.46 4.35 -3.71
C GLY A 93 2.00 3.10 -2.97
N VAL A 94 2.49 2.86 -1.76
CA VAL A 94 2.10 1.68 -0.96
C VAL A 94 1.45 2.13 0.33
N LEU A 95 0.19 1.77 0.52
CA LEU A 95 -0.56 2.00 1.76
C LEU A 95 -0.56 0.71 2.59
N THR A 96 -0.14 0.80 3.84
CA THR A 96 -0.10 -0.34 4.77
C THR A 96 -1.09 -0.10 5.91
N ALA A 97 -1.97 -1.07 6.14
CA ALA A 97 -2.96 -1.05 7.21
C ALA A 97 -2.99 -2.41 7.90
N GLY A 98 -2.39 -2.50 9.09
CA GLY A 98 -2.15 -3.78 9.76
C GLY A 98 -1.36 -4.74 8.86
N ALA A 99 -1.98 -5.87 8.50
CA ALA A 99 -1.39 -6.88 7.59
C ALA A 99 -1.64 -6.60 6.10
N GLN A 100 -2.54 -5.66 5.76
CA GLN A 100 -2.89 -5.34 4.37
C GLN A 100 -1.90 -4.36 3.76
N GLN A 101 -1.54 -4.59 2.50
CA GLN A 101 -0.69 -3.72 1.69
C GLN A 101 -1.36 -3.47 0.35
N LEU A 102 -1.66 -2.21 0.08
CA LEU A 102 -2.40 -1.77 -1.10
C LEU A 102 -1.46 -0.92 -1.96
N SER A 103 -1.45 -1.17 -3.27
CA SER A 103 -0.87 -0.22 -4.23
C SER A 103 -1.89 0.87 -4.49
N VAL A 104 -1.45 2.12 -4.37
CA VAL A 104 -2.30 3.30 -4.50
C VAL A 104 -1.73 4.32 -5.47
N ALA A 105 -2.59 4.98 -6.23
CA ALA A 105 -2.25 6.14 -7.05
C ALA A 105 -2.44 7.43 -6.24
N ARG A 106 -1.71 8.49 -6.58
CA ARG A 106 -1.97 9.83 -6.01
C ARG A 106 -2.85 10.60 -6.99
N GLY A 107 -3.88 11.27 -6.46
CA GLY A 107 -4.76 12.17 -7.20
C GLY A 107 -4.23 13.60 -7.26
#